data_AF-A0A9C8K811-F1
#
_entry.id   AF-A0A9C8K811-F1
#
_cell.length_a   1.000
_cell.length_b   1.000
_cell.length_c   1.000
_cell.angle_alpha   90.00
_cell.angle_beta   90.00
_cell.angle_gamma   90.00
#
_symmetry.space_group_name_H-M   'P 1'
#
loop_
_entity.id
_entity.type
_entity.pdbx_description
1 polymer ?
#
loop_
_entity_poly.entity_id
_entity_poly.type
_entity_poly.pdbx_seq_one_letter_code
_entity_poly.pdbx_strand_id
1 'polypeptide(L)'
;MMCLDIVYKGKKKKDALAKLPESGYYWKLVVLRNNKYRPPIYSEYGSYNIGWNTTTPKSEFESYLLAYHLFCTKSGARSMKRWVPAFYGTKVIVRCKVRRKDIINIGLQGKHLTIVTKRIWIPKPRKKKSA
;
A
#
# COMPACT_ATOMS: atom_id res chain seq x y z
N MET A 1 13.84 -4.71 -3.01
CA MET A 1 13.69 -4.33 -1.58
C MET A 1 12.26 -3.88 -1.32
N MET A 2 11.36 -4.76 -0.87
CA MET A 2 10.02 -4.34 -0.44
C MET A 2 9.64 -5.05 0.87
N CYS A 3 10.37 -4.69 1.92
CA CYS A 3 10.04 -5.01 3.30
C CYS A 3 10.08 -3.69 4.08
N LEU A 4 9.29 -3.60 5.16
CA LEU A 4 9.47 -2.54 6.16
C LEU A 4 10.93 -2.57 6.64
N ASP A 5 11.59 -1.41 6.72
CA ASP A 5 12.95 -1.31 7.26
C ASP A 5 12.96 -1.72 8.74
N ILE A 6 11.88 -1.40 9.46
CA ILE A 6 11.67 -1.83 10.84
C ILE A 6 10.26 -2.39 10.97
N VAL A 7 10.14 -3.64 11.43
CA VAL A 7 8.85 -4.26 11.78
C VAL A 7 8.66 -4.22 13.28
N TYR A 8 7.56 -3.62 13.75
CA TYR A 8 7.23 -3.67 15.17
C TYR A 8 6.73 -5.06 15.56
N LYS A 9 7.24 -5.59 16.67
CA LYS A 9 6.91 -6.91 17.24
C LYS A 9 6.50 -6.79 18.72
N GLY A 10 5.84 -7.82 19.24
CA GLY A 10 5.46 -7.92 20.65
C GLY A 10 4.65 -6.70 21.15
N LYS A 11 5.03 -6.16 22.31
CA LYS A 11 4.39 -4.99 22.93
C LYS A 11 4.34 -3.79 21.98
N LYS A 12 5.43 -3.47 21.28
CA LYS A 12 5.49 -2.35 20.31
C LYS A 12 4.44 -2.47 19.20
N LYS A 13 4.18 -3.69 18.71
CA LYS A 13 3.13 -3.94 17.70
C LYS A 13 1.74 -3.67 18.28
N LYS A 14 1.45 -4.22 19.47
CA LYS A 14 0.17 -4.05 20.16
C LYS A 14 -0.14 -2.57 20.41
N ASP A 15 0.82 -1.84 20.96
CA ASP A 15 0.68 -0.41 21.27
C ASP A 15 0.48 0.43 20.00
N ALA A 16 1.21 0.13 18.93
CA ALA A 16 1.06 0.84 17.66
C ALA A 16 -0.29 0.57 16.99
N LEU A 17 -0.80 -0.67 17.04
CA LEU A 17 -2.13 -1.01 16.52
C LEU A 17 -3.26 -0.40 17.36
N ALA A 18 -3.10 -0.31 18.68
CA ALA A 18 -4.10 0.28 19.57
C ALA A 18 -4.36 1.76 19.26
N LYS A 19 -3.34 2.49 18.79
CA LYS A 19 -3.43 3.89 18.37
C LYS A 19 -4.14 4.10 17.03
N LEU A 20 -4.44 3.02 16.29
CA LEU A 20 -5.13 3.11 15.01
C LEU A 20 -6.65 2.95 15.20
N PRO A 21 -7.47 3.70 14.44
CA PRO A 21 -8.92 3.52 14.45
C PRO A 21 -9.30 2.14 13.89
N GLU A 22 -10.50 1.66 14.23
CA GLU A 22 -11.00 0.38 13.71
C GLU A 22 -11.09 0.37 12.18
N SER A 23 -11.48 1.50 11.57
CA SER A 23 -11.28 1.76 10.15
C SER A 23 -10.63 3.12 9.95
N GLY A 24 -9.55 3.14 9.18
CA GLY A 24 -8.72 4.31 8.95
C GLY A 24 -8.47 4.58 7.47
N TYR A 25 -8.07 5.82 7.18
CA TYR A 25 -7.59 6.21 5.87
C TYR A 25 -6.07 6.35 5.87
N TYR A 26 -5.44 5.78 4.84
CA TYR A 26 -3.99 5.72 4.68
C TYR A 26 -3.60 6.10 3.26
N TRP A 27 -2.32 6.31 2.99
CA TRP A 27 -1.83 6.85 1.73
C TRP A 27 -0.96 5.85 0.99
N LYS A 28 -1.20 5.70 -0.32
CA LYS A 28 -0.41 4.86 -1.20
C LYS A 28 0.07 5.66 -2.41
N LEU A 29 1.33 5.47 -2.77
CA LEU A 29 1.82 5.84 -4.09
C LEU A 29 1.47 4.74 -5.09
N VAL A 30 0.78 5.11 -6.16
CA VAL A 30 0.39 4.23 -7.26
C VAL A 30 0.79 4.85 -8.60
N VAL A 31 0.79 4.03 -9.64
CA VAL A 31 1.01 4.47 -11.02
C VAL A 31 -0.33 4.44 -11.74
N LEU A 32 -0.71 5.56 -12.37
CA LEU A 32 -1.90 5.64 -13.22
C LEU A 32 -1.47 5.45 -14.68
N ARG A 33 -1.94 4.34 -15.29
CA ARG A 33 -1.72 4.02 -16.71
C ARG A 33 -3.00 3.43 -17.29
N ASN A 34 -3.41 3.90 -18.46
CA ASN A 34 -4.64 3.46 -19.16
C ASN A 34 -5.87 3.49 -18.23
N ASN A 35 -6.02 4.57 -17.45
CA ASN A 35 -7.10 4.77 -16.48
C ASN A 35 -7.25 3.65 -15.43
N LYS A 36 -6.16 2.93 -15.12
CA LYS A 36 -6.09 1.91 -14.08
C LYS A 36 -4.95 2.26 -13.11
N TYR A 37 -5.22 2.15 -11.82
CA TYR A 37 -4.15 2.16 -10.83
C TYR A 37 -3.38 0.85 -10.92
N ARG A 38 -2.05 0.96 -10.96
CA ARG A 38 -1.11 -0.16 -11.00
C ARG A 38 -0.14 -0.03 -9.83
N PRO A 39 0.31 -1.18 -9.29
CA PRO A 39 1.30 -1.15 -8.25
C PRO A 39 2.62 -0.62 -8.83
N PRO A 40 3.36 0.20 -8.06
CA PRO A 40 4.70 0.58 -8.47
C PRO A 40 5.63 -0.60 -8.22
N ILE A 41 5.76 -1.58 -9.13
CA ILE A 41 6.76 -2.65 -8.96
C ILE A 41 7.54 -2.88 -10.25
N TYR A 42 8.86 -2.93 -10.07
CA TYR A 42 9.89 -3.38 -11.00
C TYR A 42 9.58 -4.79 -11.53
N SER A 43 9.96 -5.01 -12.79
CA SER A 43 9.66 -6.18 -13.63
C SER A 43 10.12 -7.54 -13.12
N GLU A 44 10.79 -7.66 -11.97
CA GLU A 44 11.54 -8.88 -11.63
C GLU A 44 11.01 -9.69 -10.44
N TYR A 45 9.99 -9.22 -9.70
CA TYR A 45 9.45 -9.97 -8.56
C TYR A 45 7.92 -9.96 -8.50
N GLY A 46 7.29 -10.71 -9.42
CA GLY A 46 5.88 -11.07 -9.31
C GLY A 46 4.94 -9.87 -9.41
N SER A 47 4.78 -9.33 -10.61
CA SER A 47 3.77 -8.32 -10.90
C SER A 47 2.38 -8.97 -10.83
N TYR A 48 1.64 -8.73 -9.73
CA TYR A 48 0.26 -9.19 -9.65
C TYR A 48 -0.60 -8.47 -10.69
N ASN A 49 -0.94 -9.23 -11.73
CA ASN A 49 -2.07 -8.99 -12.61
C ASN A 49 -3.33 -8.85 -11.76
N ILE A 50 -3.72 -7.65 -11.30
CA ILE A 50 -5.10 -7.30 -10.88
C ILE A 50 -5.12 -5.78 -10.60
N GLY A 51 -6.06 -5.06 -11.21
CA GLY A 51 -6.38 -3.68 -10.81
C GLY A 51 -6.84 -3.68 -9.35
N TRP A 52 -6.48 -2.65 -8.58
CA TRP A 52 -6.53 -2.59 -7.11
C TRP A 52 -7.91 -2.68 -6.41
N ASN A 53 -8.85 -3.49 -6.92
CA ASN A 53 -10.20 -3.63 -6.39
C ASN A 53 -10.60 -5.02 -5.87
N THR A 54 -9.77 -6.05 -5.93
CA THR A 54 -10.18 -7.38 -5.42
C THR A 54 -8.99 -8.23 -5.04
N THR A 55 -8.93 -8.69 -3.80
CA THR A 55 -8.22 -9.91 -3.45
C THR A 55 -9.10 -10.79 -2.56
N THR A 56 -9.57 -11.89 -3.13
CA THR A 56 -10.09 -13.02 -2.36
C THR A 56 -8.89 -13.76 -1.75
N PRO A 57 -8.86 -14.04 -0.44
CA PRO A 57 -7.72 -14.75 0.16
C PRO A 57 -7.68 -16.20 -0.34
N LYS A 58 -6.50 -16.71 -0.68
CA LYS A 58 -6.27 -18.15 -0.85
C LYS A 58 -5.34 -18.66 0.26
N SER A 59 -5.86 -19.67 0.96
CA SER A 59 -5.27 -20.74 1.79
C SER A 59 -4.06 -20.50 2.72
N GLU A 60 -3.86 -21.52 3.59
CA GLU A 60 -3.06 -21.51 4.83
C GLU A 60 -1.54 -21.70 4.66
N PHE A 61 -1.01 -21.69 3.43
CA PHE A 61 0.43 -21.96 3.19
C PHE A 61 1.13 -20.95 2.25
N GLU A 62 0.49 -19.82 1.92
CA GLU A 62 0.98 -18.93 0.86
C GLU A 62 1.99 -17.87 1.35
N SER A 63 3.18 -17.89 0.73
CA SER A 63 4.14 -16.80 0.66
C SER A 63 3.42 -15.44 0.52
N TYR A 64 3.90 -14.39 1.16
CA TYR A 64 3.26 -13.07 1.33
C TYR A 64 3.02 -12.27 0.02
N LEU A 65 2.24 -12.82 -0.91
CA LEU A 65 2.07 -12.31 -2.28
C LEU A 65 1.09 -11.10 -2.34
N LEU A 66 0.27 -10.84 -1.31
CA LEU A 66 -0.72 -9.73 -1.33
C LEU A 66 -0.66 -8.80 -0.10
N ALA A 67 0.55 -8.33 0.22
CA ALA A 67 0.82 -7.39 1.31
C ALA A 67 1.01 -5.96 0.77
N TYR A 68 0.11 -5.02 1.12
CA TYR A 68 0.19 -3.64 0.64
C TYR A 68 0.78 -2.68 1.69
N HIS A 69 1.93 -2.08 1.38
CA HIS A 69 2.49 -0.97 2.17
C HIS A 69 1.64 0.30 2.03
N LEU A 70 1.06 0.77 3.12
CA LEU A 70 0.34 2.04 3.19
C LEU A 70 0.95 2.94 4.26
N PHE A 71 1.10 4.21 3.95
CA PHE A 71 1.67 5.19 4.86
C PHE A 71 0.56 5.86 5.67
N CYS A 72 0.78 6.05 6.96
CA CYS A 72 -0.15 6.79 7.81
C CYS A 72 -0.26 8.27 7.41
N THR A 73 0.74 8.80 6.69
CA THR A 73 0.76 10.20 6.24
C THR A 73 0.93 10.31 4.73
N LYS A 74 0.38 11.39 4.14
CA LYS A 74 0.53 11.69 2.71
C LYS A 74 2.00 11.95 2.35
N SER A 75 2.76 12.55 3.26
CA SER A 75 4.20 12.80 3.08
C SER A 75 5.01 11.50 3.00
N GLY A 76 4.68 10.49 3.81
CA GLY A 76 5.31 9.17 3.71
C GLY A 76 5.08 8.52 2.34
N ALA A 77 3.85 8.61 1.80
CA ALA A 77 3.61 8.15 0.44
C ALA A 77 4.35 8.97 -0.64
N ARG A 78 4.55 10.29 -0.43
CA ARG A 78 5.33 11.15 -1.35
C ARG A 78 6.81 10.80 -1.34
N SER A 79 7.40 10.48 -0.20
CA SER A 79 8.83 10.15 -0.12
C SER A 79 9.19 8.88 -0.91
N MET A 80 8.17 8.07 -1.25
CA MET A 80 8.34 6.93 -2.15
C MET A 80 8.48 7.30 -3.64
N LYS A 81 8.14 8.52 -4.05
CA LYS A 81 8.13 8.93 -5.47
C LYS A 81 9.49 8.80 -6.16
N ARG A 82 10.58 9.01 -5.42
CA ARG A 82 11.96 8.90 -5.91
C ARG A 82 12.37 7.46 -6.25
N TRP A 83 11.75 6.49 -5.60
CA TRP A 83 12.04 5.07 -5.78
C TRP A 83 11.22 4.41 -6.90
N VAL A 84 10.27 5.14 -7.48
CA VAL A 84 9.49 4.67 -8.64
C VAL A 84 10.07 5.32 -9.88
N PRO A 85 10.57 4.58 -10.88
CA PRO A 85 11.14 5.21 -12.07
C PRO A 85 10.10 6.03 -12.85
N ALA A 86 10.55 7.07 -13.54
CA ALA A 86 9.67 8.05 -14.20
C ALA A 86 8.90 7.46 -15.39
N PHE A 87 9.46 6.49 -16.10
CA PHE A 87 8.87 5.88 -17.29
C PHE A 87 7.67 4.96 -17.01
N TYR A 88 7.33 4.69 -15.74
CA TYR A 88 6.19 3.83 -15.40
C TYR A 88 4.82 4.50 -15.61
N GLY A 89 4.77 5.81 -15.81
CA GLY A 89 3.54 6.58 -16.04
C GLY A 89 3.27 7.63 -14.96
N THR A 90 2.04 8.15 -14.90
CA THR A 90 1.70 9.23 -13.96
C THR A 90 1.66 8.70 -12.53
N LYS A 91 2.58 9.16 -11.68
CA LYS A 91 2.63 8.83 -10.26
C LYS A 91 1.54 9.59 -9.50
N VAL A 92 0.60 8.85 -8.89
CA VAL A 92 -0.52 9.43 -8.14
C VAL A 92 -0.47 8.94 -6.70
N ILE A 93 -0.84 9.80 -5.76
CA ILE A 93 -1.02 9.42 -4.36
C ILE A 93 -2.50 9.32 -4.07
N VAL A 94 -2.92 8.13 -3.66
CA VAL A 94 -4.33 7.81 -3.38
C VAL A 94 -4.54 7.61 -1.89
N ARG A 95 -5.74 7.97 -1.43
CA ARG A 95 -6.20 7.76 -0.06
C ARG A 95 -7.00 6.46 -0.02
N CYS A 96 -6.46 5.44 0.62
CA CYS A 96 -7.03 4.11 0.75
C CYS A 96 -7.74 3.97 2.09
N LYS A 97 -8.79 3.14 2.16
CA LYS A 97 -9.48 2.81 3.42
C LYS A 97 -9.12 1.38 3.83
N VAL A 98 -8.83 1.18 5.10
CA VAL A 98 -8.41 -0.11 5.67
C VAL A 98 -9.14 -0.35 6.99
N ARG A 99 -9.44 -1.60 7.30
CA ARG A 99 -9.88 -1.99 8.65
C ARG A 99 -8.67 -2.48 9.44
N ARG A 100 -8.58 -2.13 10.72
CA ARG A 100 -7.47 -2.52 11.60
C ARG A 100 -7.25 -4.03 11.62
N LYS A 101 -8.32 -4.82 11.56
CA LYS A 101 -8.27 -6.29 11.50
C LYS A 101 -7.56 -6.86 10.26
N ASP A 102 -7.47 -6.09 9.18
CA ASP A 102 -6.81 -6.51 7.93
C ASP A 102 -5.29 -6.18 7.94
N ILE A 103 -4.82 -5.45 8.95
CA ILE A 103 -3.41 -5.07 9.12
C ILE A 103 -2.63 -6.27 9.66
N ILE A 104 -1.67 -6.75 8.88
CA ILE A 104 -0.82 -7.89 9.24
C ILE A 104 0.50 -7.43 9.88
N ASN A 105 1.07 -6.31 9.45
CA ASN A 105 2.28 -5.73 10.02
C ASN A 105 2.19 -4.20 10.11
N ILE A 106 2.99 -3.64 11.01
CA ILE A 106 3.14 -2.19 11.21
C ILE A 106 4.59 -1.92 11.59
N GLY A 107 5.12 -0.79 11.16
CA GLY A 107 6.48 -0.39 11.47
C GLY A 107 6.91 0.82 10.66
N LEU A 108 8.20 0.92 10.34
CA LEU A 108 8.75 2.05 9.62
C LEU A 108 9.26 1.63 8.23
N GLN A 109 8.97 2.47 7.25
CA GLN A 109 9.68 2.51 5.97
C GLN A 109 10.33 3.89 5.87
N GLY A 110 11.65 3.92 5.79
CA GLY A 110 12.47 5.07 6.10
C GLY A 110 12.13 5.56 7.51
N LYS A 111 11.70 6.82 7.59
CA LYS A 111 11.26 7.46 8.84
C LYS A 111 9.73 7.51 8.98
N HIS A 112 8.98 6.81 8.12
CA HIS A 112 7.53 6.94 8.05
C HIS A 112 6.80 5.70 8.55
N LEU A 113 5.84 5.94 9.44
CA LEU A 113 4.93 4.90 9.92
C LEU A 113 4.13 4.31 8.76
N THR A 114 4.27 3.01 8.59
CA THR A 114 3.77 2.24 7.46
C THR A 114 3.08 0.99 7.98
N ILE A 115 1.89 0.72 7.45
CA ILE A 115 1.14 -0.50 7.71
C ILE A 115 1.23 -1.41 6.49
N VAL A 116 1.14 -2.71 6.74
CA VAL A 116 1.01 -3.75 5.74
C VAL A 116 -0.32 -4.43 5.96
N THR A 117 -1.13 -4.52 4.92
CA THR A 117 -2.48 -5.09 4.99
C THR A 117 -2.73 -6.01 3.81
N LYS A 118 -3.58 -7.02 4.04
CA LYS A 118 -4.06 -7.95 3.01
C LYS A 118 -5.24 -7.41 2.20
N ARG A 119 -6.06 -6.54 2.82
CA ARG A 119 -7.30 -6.02 2.24
C ARG A 119 -7.37 -4.51 2.36
N ILE A 120 -7.69 -3.87 1.26
CA ILE A 120 -7.74 -2.42 1.14
C ILE A 120 -8.86 -2.02 0.18
N TRP A 121 -9.49 -0.90 0.48
CA TRP A 121 -10.33 -0.19 -0.47
C TRP A 121 -9.51 0.95 -1.09
N ILE A 122 -9.57 1.06 -2.41
CA ILE A 122 -8.94 2.13 -3.18
C ILE A 122 -10.00 2.82 -4.05
N PRO A 123 -9.99 4.16 -4.13
CA PRO A 123 -10.90 4.87 -5.01
C PRO A 123 -10.67 4.47 -6.48
N LYS A 124 -11.70 4.55 -7.33
CA LYS A 124 -11.50 4.44 -8.78
C LYS A 124 -10.70 5.65 -9.29
N PRO A 125 -9.84 5.49 -10.31
CA PRO A 125 -9.21 6.63 -10.98
C PRO A 125 -10.27 7.60 -11.50
N ARG A 126 -10.11 8.89 -11.22
CA ARG A 126 -10.92 9.92 -11.90
C ARG A 126 -10.51 9.93 -13.38
N LYS A 127 -11.47 9.68 -14.28
CA LYS A 127 -11.26 9.94 -15.71
C LYS A 127 -10.79 11.40 -15.84
N LYS A 128 -9.69 11.67 -16.54
CA LYS A 128 -9.47 13.03 -17.03
C LYS A 128 -10.70 13.33 -17.88
N LYS A 129 -11.43 14.42 -17.58
CA LYS A 129 -12.30 15.01 -18.60
C LYS A 129 -11.36 15.30 -19.77
N SER A 130 -11.64 14.72 -20.94
CA SER A 130 -11.07 15.21 -22.18
C SER A 130 -11.38 16.71 -22.21
N ALA A 131 -10.34 17.52 -22.14
CA ALA A 131 -10.48 18.95 -22.43
C ALA A 131 -10.73 19.10 -23.93
#